data_AF-F9G9N4-F1
#
_entry.id   AF-F9G9N4-F1
#
_cell.length_a   1.000
_cell.length_b   1.000
_cell.length_c   1.000
_cell.angle_alpha   90.00
_cell.angle_beta   90.00
_cell.angle_gamma   90.00
#
_symmetry.space_group_name_H-M   'P 1'
#
loop_
_entity.id
_entity.type
_entity.pdbx_description
1 polymer ?
#
loop_
_entity_poly.entity_id
_entity_poly.type
_entity_poly.pdbx_seq_one_letter_code
_entity_poly.pdbx_strand_id
1 'polypeptide(L)'
;MCSSMKGEVAVSESVKTAKYKEVMSPSTEINYEVSGRRPRESSSKLKPRHLYMIATRGIFSTILTEMAAAVPLNGAGTDYYPTRFLSKSFGFAMGYNYWFAYAILVPFEITVSTLVIHYWNPPVHDAVFLTILLVVIVGLNYLPVKDSGEAEFLFSSLKVTMLVGIMVLSIIIVAGGGPTGERIGSRNWDTPIKPWILEGSVGSLLAFLGVLVSIVLPMGFIAKMVAVCGGETKNPAKTLPKAARAFVFRLAFFYVLPVFFVTLICPADAPELTSGGSGAGSSPFVIGIKTAHIRVLDHIINAIILLSAWSAGNVYCYLSSRSLYSLSIDGYAPKFFARTNKYGTPYWSVTASGLAALLAYLNVRSSAGQVLTWLVNIINISSVFPWVLLSWSYIRFRKALEVQGVDRNRLPYRARLGKSSAWFCIFFFTVIGLLNGFQVFFPSEWNAADFITAYIGIPLFVLLFFGHKYFRGRSEPWLVPLNQLDLSPLSVIDAVSVGDEVCGQELDGDKKTSG
;
A
#
# COMPACT_ATOMS: atom_id res chain seq x y z
N MET A 1 29.52 -8.08 -10.06
CA MET A 1 29.60 -7.92 -11.53
C MET A 1 29.31 -6.45 -11.93
N CYS A 2 30.02 -5.48 -11.33
CA CYS A 2 29.68 -4.04 -11.46
C CYS A 2 30.91 -3.11 -11.59
N SER A 3 32.09 -3.63 -11.97
CA SER A 3 33.31 -2.82 -12.12
C SER A 3 33.86 -2.76 -13.55
N SER A 4 33.31 -3.51 -14.51
CA SER A 4 33.85 -3.57 -15.89
C SER A 4 33.06 -2.75 -16.92
N MET A 5 31.88 -2.22 -16.60
CA MET A 5 31.03 -1.48 -17.55
C MET A 5 31.23 0.05 -17.55
N LYS A 6 32.14 0.58 -16.73
CA LYS A 6 32.41 2.04 -16.69
C LYS A 6 33.38 2.53 -17.77
N GLY A 7 34.11 1.63 -18.44
CA GLY A 7 35.10 1.98 -19.47
C GLY A 7 34.53 2.12 -20.89
N GLU A 8 33.49 1.38 -21.25
CA GLU A 8 32.97 1.34 -22.63
C GLU A 8 31.94 2.43 -22.94
N VAL A 9 31.32 3.04 -21.92
CA VAL A 9 30.30 4.10 -22.12
C VAL A 9 30.96 5.45 -22.47
N ALA A 10 32.16 5.73 -21.94
CA ALA A 10 32.84 7.00 -22.19
C ALA A 10 33.42 7.14 -23.61
N VAL A 11 33.71 6.03 -24.30
CA VAL A 11 34.29 6.04 -25.65
C VAL A 11 33.19 6.14 -26.73
N SER A 12 31.94 5.77 -26.43
CA SER A 12 30.80 5.90 -27.35
C SER A 12 30.20 7.32 -27.39
N GLU A 13 30.34 8.12 -26.33
CA GLU A 13 29.76 9.48 -26.25
C GLU A 13 30.58 10.53 -27.02
N SER A 14 31.89 10.34 -27.17
CA SER A 14 32.77 11.26 -27.91
C SER A 14 32.69 11.12 -29.43
N VAL A 15 32.18 10.00 -29.95
CA VAL A 15 32.07 9.76 -31.41
C VAL A 15 30.72 10.25 -31.97
N LYS A 16 29.68 10.39 -31.13
CA LYS A 16 28.33 10.81 -31.56
C LYS A 16 28.09 12.32 -31.55
N THR A 17 28.91 13.09 -30.83
CA THR A 17 28.78 14.55 -30.74
C THR A 17 29.47 15.32 -31.88
N ALA A 18 30.26 14.66 -32.73
CA ALA A 18 31.01 15.30 -33.81
C ALA A 18 30.27 15.41 -35.17
N LYS A 19 29.05 14.84 -35.32
CA LYS A 19 28.31 14.81 -36.59
C LYS A 19 27.06 15.69 -36.66
N TYR A 20 26.70 16.42 -35.61
CA TYR A 20 25.48 17.23 -35.54
C TYR A 20 25.73 18.75 -35.59
N LYS A 21 26.54 19.21 -36.55
CA LYS A 21 26.83 20.66 -36.70
C LYS A 21 26.75 21.25 -38.11
N GLU A 22 26.19 20.54 -39.08
CA GLU A 22 25.95 21.12 -40.40
C GLU A 22 24.49 20.93 -40.84
N VAL A 23 24.02 21.91 -41.60
CA VAL A 23 22.69 22.06 -42.22
C VAL A 23 21.63 22.75 -41.34
N MET A 24 21.70 24.07 -41.30
CA MET A 24 20.57 24.97 -41.07
C MET A 24 20.42 25.87 -42.32
N SER A 25 19.26 25.83 -43.00
CA SER A 25 18.83 26.78 -44.04
C SER A 25 17.36 26.50 -44.44
N PRO A 26 16.54 27.51 -44.83
CA PRO A 26 15.10 27.55 -44.52
C PRO A 26 14.16 27.38 -45.73
N SER A 27 12.86 27.40 -45.42
CA SER A 27 11.69 27.65 -46.28
C SER A 27 11.05 26.47 -47.04
N THR A 28 9.86 26.06 -46.60
CA THR A 28 8.70 25.82 -47.49
C THR A 28 7.40 25.89 -46.67
N GLU A 29 6.53 26.85 -46.99
CA GLU A 29 5.14 26.90 -46.54
C GLU A 29 4.36 25.75 -47.15
N ILE A 30 3.57 25.03 -46.34
CA ILE A 30 2.52 24.13 -46.84
C ILE A 30 1.22 24.45 -46.09
N ASN A 31 0.28 25.01 -46.85
CA ASN A 31 -1.11 25.25 -46.47
C ASN A 31 -1.81 23.92 -46.15
N TYR A 32 -2.54 23.87 -45.04
CA TYR A 32 -3.56 22.85 -44.80
C TYR A 32 -4.93 23.49 -44.60
N GLU A 33 -5.82 23.12 -45.51
CA GLU A 33 -7.24 23.44 -45.60
C GLU A 33 -8.02 23.11 -44.33
N VAL A 34 -8.87 24.05 -43.94
CA VAL A 34 -9.82 23.93 -42.82
C VAL A 34 -11.00 23.06 -43.25
N SER A 35 -10.98 21.78 -42.86
CA SER A 35 -12.17 20.91 -42.94
C SER A 35 -12.98 21.00 -41.64
N GLY A 36 -14.13 21.66 -41.72
CA GLY A 36 -15.05 21.83 -40.59
C GLY A 36 -15.66 20.51 -40.10
N ARG A 37 -15.48 20.21 -38.81
CA ARG A 37 -16.35 19.29 -38.06
C ARG A 37 -16.84 19.96 -36.79
N ARG A 38 -18.16 20.07 -36.66
CA ARG A 38 -18.88 20.57 -35.47
C ARG A 38 -18.47 19.78 -34.20
N PRO A 39 -18.35 20.42 -33.03
CA PRO A 39 -18.11 19.70 -31.78
C PRO A 39 -19.36 18.91 -31.38
N ARG A 40 -19.21 17.59 -31.19
CA ARG A 40 -20.24 16.76 -30.55
C ARG A 40 -20.21 17.01 -29.04
N GLU A 41 -21.23 17.68 -28.52
CA GLU A 41 -21.59 17.61 -27.11
C GLU A 41 -21.91 16.16 -26.75
N SER A 42 -21.05 15.54 -25.95
CA SER A 42 -21.29 14.23 -25.36
C SER A 42 -21.80 14.43 -23.93
N SER A 43 -23.12 14.55 -23.76
CA SER A 43 -23.77 14.33 -22.47
C SER A 43 -23.65 12.84 -22.11
N SER A 44 -22.61 12.49 -21.34
CA SER A 44 -22.37 11.11 -20.95
C SER A 44 -23.36 10.67 -19.88
N LYS A 45 -24.51 10.10 -20.30
CA LYS A 45 -25.34 9.28 -19.42
C LYS A 45 -24.51 8.08 -18.95
N LEU A 46 -24.19 8.05 -17.66
CA LEU A 46 -23.37 7.03 -17.01
C LEU A 46 -24.09 5.66 -17.07
N LYS A 47 -23.67 4.76 -17.98
CA LYS A 47 -24.26 3.40 -18.07
C LYS A 47 -23.82 2.52 -16.88
N PRO A 48 -24.64 1.57 -16.39
CA PRO A 48 -24.32 0.69 -15.24
C PRO A 48 -23.01 -0.10 -15.39
N ARG A 49 -22.66 -0.49 -16.62
CA ARG A 49 -21.36 -1.10 -16.97
C ARG A 49 -20.15 -0.23 -16.63
N HIS A 50 -20.31 1.10 -16.67
CA HIS A 50 -19.28 2.02 -16.21
C HIS A 50 -19.22 2.07 -14.69
N LEU A 51 -20.34 1.94 -13.98
CA LEU A 51 -20.36 1.90 -12.52
C LEU A 51 -19.62 0.66 -11.98
N TYR A 52 -19.85 -0.52 -12.57
CA TYR A 52 -19.08 -1.73 -12.26
C TYR A 52 -17.60 -1.50 -12.54
N MET A 53 -17.21 -1.02 -13.73
CA MET A 53 -15.81 -0.72 -14.07
C MET A 53 -15.16 0.40 -13.23
N ILE A 54 -15.96 1.31 -12.67
CA ILE A 54 -15.52 2.40 -11.76
C ILE A 54 -15.28 1.84 -10.35
N ALA A 55 -16.15 0.93 -9.88
CA ALA A 55 -15.96 0.21 -8.63
C ALA A 55 -14.80 -0.80 -8.71
N THR A 56 -14.62 -1.48 -9.85
CA THR A 56 -13.50 -2.42 -10.03
C THR A 56 -12.19 -1.64 -10.14
N ARG A 57 -12.10 -0.56 -10.92
CA ARG A 57 -10.84 0.19 -11.09
C ARG A 57 -10.56 1.08 -9.88
N GLY A 58 -10.06 0.46 -8.81
CA GLY A 58 -9.59 1.04 -7.55
C GLY A 58 -9.28 2.53 -7.66
N ILE A 59 -10.28 3.34 -7.32
CA ILE A 59 -10.32 4.79 -7.46
C ILE A 59 -9.02 5.43 -6.93
N PHE A 60 -8.52 4.87 -5.83
CA PHE A 60 -7.36 5.27 -5.06
C PHE A 60 -6.00 4.95 -5.72
N SER A 61 -5.84 3.81 -6.39
CA SER A 61 -4.55 3.38 -6.98
C SER A 61 -4.24 4.12 -8.29
N THR A 62 -5.28 4.55 -9.01
CA THR A 62 -5.12 5.16 -10.34
C THR A 62 -4.49 6.55 -10.31
N ILE A 63 -4.79 7.37 -9.30
CA ILE A 63 -4.23 8.73 -9.17
C ILE A 63 -2.72 8.69 -8.88
N LEU A 64 -2.27 7.77 -8.03
CA LEU A 64 -0.86 7.59 -7.75
C LEU A 64 -0.14 6.98 -8.95
N THR A 65 -0.76 6.03 -9.66
CA THR A 65 -0.17 5.45 -10.86
C THR A 65 0.07 6.50 -11.95
N GLU A 66 -0.85 7.45 -12.16
CA GLU A 66 -0.64 8.56 -13.11
C GLU A 66 0.54 9.44 -12.68
N MET A 67 0.65 9.75 -11.38
CA MET A 67 1.76 10.56 -10.86
C MET A 67 3.09 9.81 -10.90
N ALA A 68 3.11 8.51 -10.60
CA ALA A 68 4.31 7.67 -10.56
C ALA A 68 4.80 7.26 -11.96
N ALA A 69 3.89 7.08 -12.92
CA ALA A 69 4.26 6.86 -14.31
C ALA A 69 4.81 8.14 -14.96
N ALA A 70 4.34 9.31 -14.53
CA ALA A 70 4.81 10.62 -15.00
C ALA A 70 6.12 11.06 -14.33
N VAL A 71 6.27 10.75 -13.04
CA VAL A 71 7.43 11.09 -12.21
C VAL A 71 7.85 9.83 -11.45
N PRO A 72 8.59 8.92 -12.12
CA PRO A 72 9.13 7.75 -11.45
C PRO A 72 10.20 8.19 -10.45
N LEU A 73 10.11 7.64 -9.24
CA LEU A 73 11.04 7.92 -8.16
C LEU A 73 11.90 6.68 -7.91
N ASN A 74 13.20 6.86 -7.66
CA ASN A 74 14.07 5.75 -7.31
C ASN A 74 13.98 5.46 -5.80
N GLY A 75 13.76 4.19 -5.41
CA GLY A 75 13.76 3.74 -4.01
C GLY A 75 12.46 3.98 -3.22
N ALA A 76 12.55 3.96 -1.88
CA ALA A 76 11.42 3.97 -0.95
C ALA A 76 10.72 5.34 -0.75
N GLY A 77 10.92 6.29 -1.68
CA GLY A 77 10.72 7.73 -1.52
C GLY A 77 9.32 8.26 -1.83
N THR A 78 8.24 7.58 -1.46
CA THR A 78 6.87 8.12 -1.70
C THR A 78 6.58 9.43 -0.96
N ASP A 79 7.31 9.69 0.12
CA ASP A 79 7.40 10.98 0.81
C ASP A 79 7.95 12.10 -0.06
N TYR A 80 8.70 11.78 -1.11
CA TYR A 80 9.16 12.74 -2.09
C TYR A 80 8.02 13.38 -2.91
N TYR A 81 6.88 12.72 -3.08
CA TYR A 81 5.74 13.32 -3.79
C TYR A 81 5.22 14.58 -3.07
N PRO A 82 4.86 14.55 -1.78
CA PRO A 82 4.60 15.77 -1.01
C PRO A 82 5.76 16.72 -0.88
N THR A 83 7.01 16.23 -0.77
CA THR A 83 8.21 17.09 -0.78
C THR A 83 8.22 17.97 -2.03
N ARG A 84 7.96 17.38 -3.20
CA ARG A 84 8.00 18.04 -4.50
C ARG A 84 6.77 18.89 -4.77
N PHE A 85 5.58 18.33 -4.54
CA PHE A 85 4.31 18.94 -4.97
C PHE A 85 3.59 19.77 -3.91
N LEU A 86 3.96 19.64 -2.63
CA LEU A 86 3.38 20.41 -1.53
C LEU A 86 4.45 21.28 -0.87
N SER A 87 5.25 20.72 0.03
CA SER A 87 6.39 21.39 0.67
C SER A 87 7.32 20.35 1.29
N LYS A 88 8.58 20.72 1.49
CA LYS A 88 9.57 19.87 2.16
C LYS A 88 9.16 19.49 3.59
N SER A 89 8.41 20.35 4.29
CA SER A 89 7.91 20.05 5.64
C SER A 89 6.81 18.96 5.63
N PHE A 90 5.95 18.94 4.59
CA PHE A 90 5.03 17.81 4.39
C PHE A 90 5.77 16.52 4.05
N GLY A 91 6.83 16.62 3.24
CA GLY A 91 7.76 15.54 2.96
C GLY A 91 8.36 14.91 4.21
N PHE A 92 9.01 15.74 5.04
CA PHE A 92 9.58 15.35 6.33
C PHE A 92 8.56 14.63 7.22
N ALA A 93 7.40 15.25 7.45
CA ALA A 93 6.36 14.67 8.31
C ALA A 93 5.84 13.35 7.76
N MET A 94 5.64 13.25 6.44
CA MET A 94 5.16 12.02 5.81
C MET A 94 6.21 10.90 5.84
N GLY A 95 7.50 11.22 5.65
CA GLY A 95 8.56 10.22 5.73
C GLY A 95 8.70 9.63 7.14
N TYR A 96 8.69 10.47 8.19
CA TYR A 96 8.69 9.98 9.58
C TYR A 96 7.41 9.20 9.92
N ASN A 97 6.25 9.64 9.44
CA ASN A 97 5.00 8.89 9.61
C ASN A 97 5.06 7.51 8.95
N TYR A 98 5.64 7.38 7.74
CA TYR A 98 5.85 6.08 7.10
C TYR A 98 6.81 5.19 7.89
N TRP A 99 7.95 5.72 8.31
CA TRP A 99 8.91 4.96 9.12
C TRP A 99 8.24 4.44 10.40
N PHE A 100 7.55 5.32 11.12
CA PHE A 100 6.83 4.99 12.34
C PHE A 100 5.74 3.94 12.09
N ALA A 101 4.90 4.13 11.07
CA ALA A 101 3.83 3.19 10.77
C ALA A 101 4.36 1.78 10.44
N TYR A 102 5.44 1.67 9.65
CA TYR A 102 6.09 0.38 9.39
C TYR A 102 6.76 -0.20 10.63
N ALA A 103 7.33 0.64 11.49
CA ALA A 103 7.93 0.20 12.74
C ALA A 103 6.87 -0.39 13.70
N ILE A 104 5.66 0.18 13.74
CA ILE A 104 4.51 -0.31 14.53
C ILE A 104 3.85 -1.55 13.91
N LEU A 105 3.94 -1.73 12.59
CA LEU A 105 3.49 -2.96 11.93
C LEU A 105 4.29 -4.20 12.35
N VAL A 106 5.55 -4.04 12.77
CA VAL A 106 6.37 -5.17 13.26
C VAL A 106 5.81 -5.77 14.57
N PRO A 107 5.60 -5.01 15.66
CA PRO A 107 4.99 -5.56 16.87
C PRO A 107 3.53 -5.99 16.64
N PHE A 108 2.82 -5.39 15.67
CA PHE A 108 1.49 -5.87 15.25
C PHE A 108 1.55 -7.30 14.74
N GLU A 109 2.44 -7.61 13.79
CA GLU A 109 2.56 -8.97 13.24
C GLU A 109 3.07 -9.98 14.26
N ILE A 110 3.95 -9.56 15.18
CA ILE A 110 4.38 -10.41 16.31
C ILE A 110 3.20 -10.71 17.24
N THR A 111 2.34 -9.72 17.50
CA THR A 111 1.11 -9.89 18.31
C THR A 111 0.14 -10.85 17.63
N VAL A 112 -0.10 -10.69 16.33
CA VAL A 112 -0.92 -11.61 15.52
C VAL A 112 -0.35 -13.03 15.55
N SER A 113 0.97 -13.17 15.37
CA SER A 113 1.64 -14.47 15.45
C SER A 113 1.44 -15.13 16.81
N THR A 114 1.52 -14.37 17.89
CA THR A 114 1.30 -14.85 19.27
C THR A 114 -0.15 -15.30 19.48
N LEU A 115 -1.12 -14.53 18.97
CA LEU A 115 -2.55 -14.92 18.98
C LEU A 115 -2.83 -16.22 18.21
N VAL A 116 -2.05 -16.50 17.17
CA VAL A 116 -2.13 -17.75 16.42
C VAL A 116 -1.46 -18.89 17.18
N ILE A 117 -0.31 -18.67 17.82
CA ILE A 117 0.37 -19.68 18.65
C ILE A 117 -0.52 -20.12 19.83
N HIS A 118 -1.25 -19.19 20.43
CA HIS A 118 -2.23 -19.47 21.49
C HIS A 118 -3.36 -20.41 21.07
N TYR A 119 -3.58 -20.60 19.77
CA TYR A 119 -4.49 -21.62 19.25
C TYR A 119 -4.18 -23.03 19.76
N TRP A 120 -2.89 -23.36 19.90
CA TRP A 120 -2.43 -24.67 20.37
C TRP A 120 -2.28 -24.75 21.89
N ASN A 121 -2.58 -23.66 22.62
CA ASN A 121 -2.44 -23.55 24.08
C ASN A 121 -1.10 -24.12 24.62
N PRO A 122 0.06 -23.66 24.12
CA PRO A 122 1.34 -24.17 24.58
C PRO A 122 1.56 -23.82 26.06
N PRO A 123 2.14 -24.72 26.88
CA PRO A 123 2.42 -24.47 28.29
C PRO A 123 3.70 -23.62 28.46
N VAL A 124 3.84 -22.54 27.70
CA VAL A 124 5.02 -21.68 27.64
C VAL A 124 4.60 -20.22 27.71
N HIS A 125 5.34 -19.42 28.48
CA HIS A 125 5.04 -18.01 28.68
C HIS A 125 5.25 -17.18 27.39
N ASP A 126 4.31 -16.28 27.08
CA ASP A 126 4.26 -15.45 25.85
C ASP A 126 5.58 -14.75 25.51
N ALA A 127 6.27 -14.24 26.54
CA ALA A 127 7.58 -13.59 26.41
C ALA A 127 8.59 -14.42 25.59
N VAL A 128 8.56 -15.76 25.68
CA VAL A 128 9.46 -16.64 24.93
C VAL A 128 9.17 -16.55 23.44
N PHE A 129 7.91 -16.69 23.03
CA PHE A 129 7.51 -16.60 21.62
C PHE A 129 7.77 -15.19 21.06
N LEU A 130 7.44 -14.15 21.83
CA LEU A 130 7.73 -12.76 21.46
C LEU A 130 9.23 -12.55 21.21
N THR A 131 10.08 -13.06 22.11
CA THR A 131 11.55 -12.96 21.98
C THR A 131 12.04 -13.67 20.72
N ILE A 132 11.60 -14.90 20.49
CA ILE A 132 12.01 -15.70 19.31
C ILE A 132 11.60 -14.96 18.03
N LEU A 133 10.34 -14.58 17.90
CA LEU A 133 9.83 -13.91 16.70
C LEU A 133 10.58 -12.60 16.44
N LEU A 134 10.80 -11.78 17.48
CA LEU A 134 11.52 -10.52 17.40
C LEU A 134 12.99 -10.73 16.97
N VAL A 135 13.71 -11.62 17.65
CA VAL A 135 15.14 -11.87 17.38
C VAL A 135 15.33 -12.37 15.95
N VAL A 136 14.45 -13.25 15.48
CA VAL A 136 14.56 -13.76 14.11
C VAL A 136 14.23 -12.65 13.09
N ILE A 137 13.17 -11.85 13.29
CA ILE A 137 12.82 -10.73 12.38
C ILE A 137 13.96 -9.71 12.28
N VAL A 138 14.46 -9.24 13.42
CA VAL A 138 15.53 -8.22 13.46
C VAL A 138 16.85 -8.82 12.97
N GLY A 139 17.15 -10.06 13.37
CA GLY A 139 18.35 -10.80 12.97
C GLY A 139 18.45 -10.98 11.45
N LEU A 140 17.37 -11.45 10.81
CA LEU A 140 17.32 -11.59 9.36
C LEU A 140 17.48 -10.25 8.64
N ASN A 141 16.99 -9.16 9.23
CA ASN A 141 17.12 -7.82 8.64
C ASN A 141 18.54 -7.26 8.67
N TYR A 142 19.48 -7.85 9.42
CA TYR A 142 20.91 -7.53 9.35
C TYR A 142 21.66 -8.28 8.25
N LEU A 143 21.08 -9.39 7.74
CA LEU A 143 21.67 -10.24 6.72
C LEU A 143 21.53 -9.63 5.30
N PRO A 144 22.24 -10.18 4.29
CA PRO A 144 22.10 -9.76 2.91
C PRO A 144 20.66 -9.95 2.39
N VAL A 145 20.14 -8.92 1.73
CA VAL A 145 18.74 -8.87 1.24
C VAL A 145 18.47 -9.86 0.10
N LYS A 146 19.52 -10.30 -0.62
CA LYS A 146 19.38 -11.16 -1.81
C LYS A 146 18.59 -12.43 -1.51
N ASP A 147 18.98 -13.15 -0.46
CA ASP A 147 18.37 -14.44 -0.12
C ASP A 147 16.99 -14.25 0.54
N SER A 148 16.77 -13.11 1.19
CA SER A 148 15.47 -12.74 1.76
C SER A 148 14.40 -12.52 0.68
N GLY A 149 14.78 -12.07 -0.52
CA GLY A 149 13.84 -11.87 -1.63
C GLY A 149 13.29 -13.19 -2.19
N GLU A 150 14.16 -14.20 -2.32
CA GLU A 150 13.76 -15.54 -2.78
C GLU A 150 12.88 -16.25 -1.74
N ALA A 151 13.22 -16.14 -0.45
CA ALA A 151 12.39 -16.67 0.63
C ALA A 151 11.01 -15.99 0.66
N GLU A 152 10.94 -14.67 0.49
CA GLU A 152 9.66 -13.94 0.48
C GLU A 152 8.80 -14.32 -0.73
N PHE A 153 9.41 -14.63 -1.88
CA PHE A 153 8.66 -15.19 -3.01
C PHE A 153 7.98 -16.51 -2.65
N LEU A 154 8.72 -17.43 -2.01
CA LEU A 154 8.17 -18.71 -1.54
C LEU A 154 7.04 -18.53 -0.52
N PHE A 155 7.23 -17.67 0.49
CA PHE A 155 6.18 -17.37 1.48
C PHE A 155 4.96 -16.70 0.85
N SER A 156 5.17 -15.82 -0.13
CA SER A 156 4.07 -15.19 -0.88
C SER A 156 3.29 -16.20 -1.71
N SER A 157 3.96 -17.17 -2.34
CA SER A 157 3.30 -18.28 -3.05
C SER A 157 2.45 -19.13 -2.10
N LEU A 158 2.96 -19.44 -0.89
CA LEU A 158 2.22 -20.16 0.14
C LEU A 158 0.91 -19.44 0.53
N LYS A 159 0.98 -18.12 0.76
CA LYS A 159 -0.18 -17.27 1.11
C LYS A 159 -1.27 -17.32 0.03
N VAL A 160 -0.86 -17.19 -1.24
CA VAL A 160 -1.78 -17.22 -2.38
C VAL A 160 -2.42 -18.60 -2.53
N THR A 161 -1.62 -19.67 -2.44
CA THR A 161 -2.13 -21.05 -2.52
C THR A 161 -3.13 -21.35 -1.42
N MET A 162 -2.88 -20.89 -0.18
CA MET A 162 -3.81 -21.02 0.94
C MET A 162 -5.14 -20.33 0.65
N LEU A 163 -5.12 -19.07 0.19
CA LEU A 163 -6.35 -18.34 -0.13
C LEU A 163 -7.17 -19.04 -1.22
N VAL A 164 -6.51 -19.49 -2.28
CA VAL A 164 -7.18 -20.25 -3.36
C VAL A 164 -7.75 -21.57 -2.83
N GLY A 165 -6.98 -22.30 -2.02
CA GLY A 165 -7.41 -23.55 -1.41
C GLY A 165 -8.65 -23.37 -0.53
N ILE A 166 -8.68 -22.32 0.30
CA ILE A 166 -9.84 -22.00 1.15
C ILE A 166 -11.07 -21.63 0.31
N MET A 167 -10.91 -20.88 -0.78
CA MET A 167 -12.03 -20.57 -1.67
C MET A 167 -12.62 -21.84 -2.30
N VAL A 168 -11.78 -22.73 -2.82
CA VAL A 168 -12.22 -24.02 -3.37
C VAL A 168 -12.89 -24.87 -2.30
N LEU A 169 -12.29 -24.95 -1.12
CA LEU A 169 -12.86 -25.67 0.03
C LEU A 169 -14.23 -25.13 0.40
N SER A 170 -14.40 -23.80 0.44
CA SER A 170 -15.67 -23.17 0.78
C SER A 170 -16.77 -23.57 -0.20
N ILE A 171 -16.46 -23.66 -1.51
CA ILE A 171 -17.39 -24.15 -2.54
C ILE A 171 -17.78 -25.60 -2.25
N ILE A 172 -16.82 -26.46 -1.92
CA ILE A 172 -17.05 -27.88 -1.62
C ILE A 172 -17.95 -28.04 -0.40
N ILE A 173 -17.67 -27.31 0.68
CA ILE A 173 -18.46 -27.33 1.92
C ILE A 173 -19.90 -26.86 1.64
N VAL A 174 -20.08 -25.74 0.94
CA VAL A 174 -21.41 -25.20 0.61
C VAL A 174 -22.23 -26.17 -0.26
N ALA A 175 -21.57 -26.93 -1.12
CA ALA A 175 -22.19 -27.96 -1.95
C ALA A 175 -22.54 -29.27 -1.19
N GLY A 176 -22.17 -29.39 0.09
CA GLY A 176 -22.40 -30.59 0.89
C GLY A 176 -21.28 -31.63 0.80
N GLY A 177 -20.11 -31.27 0.25
CA GLY A 177 -18.93 -32.15 0.19
C GLY A 177 -18.16 -32.29 1.50
N GLY A 178 -18.70 -31.78 2.61
CA GLY A 178 -18.12 -31.96 3.94
C GLY A 178 -18.42 -33.36 4.53
N PRO A 179 -17.67 -33.79 5.56
CA PRO A 179 -17.94 -35.02 6.31
C PRO A 179 -19.38 -35.20 6.81
N THR A 180 -20.10 -34.11 7.06
CA THR A 180 -21.51 -34.13 7.48
C THR A 180 -22.49 -34.38 6.34
N GLY A 181 -22.08 -34.21 5.08
CA GLY A 181 -22.97 -34.28 3.92
C GLY A 181 -24.04 -33.18 3.84
N GLU A 182 -24.07 -32.25 4.80
CA GLU A 182 -25.11 -31.21 4.88
C GLU A 182 -24.82 -30.09 3.89
N ARG A 183 -25.82 -29.76 3.06
CA ARG A 183 -25.74 -28.64 2.14
C ARG A 183 -26.11 -27.34 2.86
N ILE A 184 -25.12 -26.50 3.13
CA ILE A 184 -25.32 -25.19 3.77
C ILE A 184 -26.09 -24.22 2.86
N GLY A 185 -25.74 -24.18 1.56
CA GLY A 185 -26.35 -23.25 0.61
C GLY A 185 -26.21 -21.78 1.02
N SER A 186 -27.33 -21.06 1.09
CA SER A 186 -27.40 -19.63 1.48
C SER A 186 -27.82 -19.41 2.94
N ARG A 187 -27.93 -20.46 3.75
CA ARG A 187 -28.50 -20.41 5.12
C ARG A 187 -27.86 -19.36 6.02
N ASN A 188 -26.54 -19.14 5.87
CA ASN A 188 -25.80 -18.16 6.68
C ASN A 188 -26.13 -16.70 6.34
N TRP A 189 -26.74 -16.42 5.18
CA TRP A 189 -27.16 -15.06 4.79
C TRP A 189 -28.58 -14.69 5.21
N ASP A 190 -29.36 -15.67 5.69
CA ASP A 190 -30.69 -15.40 6.23
C ASP A 190 -30.62 -14.78 7.64
N THR A 191 -29.43 -14.74 8.25
CA THR A 191 -29.20 -14.15 9.57
C THR A 191 -29.12 -12.62 9.46
N PRO A 192 -29.90 -11.86 10.24
CA PRO A 192 -29.85 -10.40 10.20
C PRO A 192 -28.50 -9.87 10.67
N ILE A 193 -28.14 -8.67 10.22
CA ILE A 193 -26.92 -7.98 10.63
C ILE A 193 -26.92 -7.83 12.15
N LYS A 194 -25.90 -8.37 12.82
CA LYS A 194 -25.74 -8.20 14.26
C LYS A 194 -25.44 -6.73 14.58
N PRO A 195 -26.23 -6.08 15.46
CA PRO A 195 -25.97 -4.71 15.88
C PRO A 195 -24.72 -4.64 16.76
N TRP A 196 -24.00 -3.51 16.73
CA TRP A 196 -22.79 -3.28 17.52
C TRP A 196 -23.00 -2.12 18.50
N ILE A 197 -22.61 -2.31 19.78
CA ILE A 197 -22.72 -1.38 20.93
C ILE A 197 -24.17 -1.07 21.34
N LEU A 198 -24.99 -0.59 20.41
CA LEU A 198 -26.41 -0.29 20.61
C LEU A 198 -27.28 -1.34 19.93
N GLU A 199 -28.51 -1.53 20.38
CA GLU A 199 -29.48 -2.38 19.69
C GLU A 199 -30.20 -1.63 18.55
N GLY A 200 -30.89 -2.39 17.68
CA GLY A 200 -31.70 -1.85 16.60
C GLY A 200 -30.91 -1.32 15.40
N SER A 201 -31.56 -0.49 14.56
CA SER A 201 -31.00 0.01 13.29
C SER A 201 -29.76 0.89 13.47
N VAL A 202 -29.68 1.61 14.59
CA VAL A 202 -28.50 2.40 14.96
C VAL A 202 -27.30 1.48 15.21
N GLY A 203 -27.51 0.37 15.94
CA GLY A 203 -26.48 -0.65 16.14
C GLY A 203 -25.95 -1.26 14.85
N SER A 204 -26.83 -1.52 13.88
CA SER A 204 -26.42 -2.01 12.55
C SER A 204 -25.61 -0.97 11.77
N LEU A 205 -25.93 0.32 11.90
CA LEU A 205 -25.13 1.40 11.32
C LEU A 205 -23.75 1.49 11.98
N LEU A 206 -23.66 1.35 13.30
CA LEU A 206 -22.37 1.34 14.01
C LEU A 206 -21.53 0.14 13.57
N ALA A 207 -22.11 -1.05 13.44
CA ALA A 207 -21.42 -2.23 12.91
C ALA A 207 -20.86 -1.96 11.51
N PHE A 208 -21.65 -1.36 10.62
CA PHE A 208 -21.20 -0.96 9.29
C PHE A 208 -20.04 0.05 9.33
N LEU A 209 -20.11 1.05 10.22
CA LEU A 209 -19.02 2.02 10.42
C LEU A 209 -17.75 1.35 10.95
N GLY A 210 -17.87 0.39 11.88
CA GLY A 210 -16.74 -0.40 12.38
C GLY A 210 -16.04 -1.19 11.28
N VAL A 211 -16.81 -1.81 10.38
CA VAL A 211 -16.27 -2.48 9.20
C VAL A 211 -15.55 -1.47 8.28
N LEU A 212 -16.14 -0.29 8.04
CA LEU A 212 -15.49 0.75 7.21
C LEU A 212 -14.14 1.22 7.79
N VAL A 213 -14.05 1.40 9.11
CA VAL A 213 -12.78 1.75 9.78
C VAL A 213 -11.77 0.60 9.67
N SER A 214 -12.22 -0.65 9.84
CA SER A 214 -11.36 -1.84 9.78
C SER A 214 -10.73 -2.06 8.40
N ILE A 215 -11.34 -1.56 7.32
CA ILE A 215 -10.80 -1.65 5.96
C ILE A 215 -9.57 -0.73 5.77
N VAL A 216 -9.34 0.26 6.65
CA VAL A 216 -8.18 1.17 6.53
C VAL A 216 -6.85 0.41 6.61
N LEU A 217 -6.68 -0.48 7.58
CA LEU A 217 -5.44 -1.25 7.77
C LEU A 217 -5.03 -2.03 6.51
N PRO A 218 -5.86 -2.91 5.93
CA PRO A 218 -5.50 -3.63 4.70
C PRO A 218 -5.28 -2.69 3.51
N MET A 219 -5.92 -1.52 3.48
CA MET A 219 -5.70 -0.53 2.42
C MET A 219 -4.49 0.39 2.63
N GLY A 220 -4.00 0.55 3.86
CA GLY A 220 -3.20 1.68 4.30
C GLY A 220 -1.92 1.93 3.50
N PHE A 221 -1.21 0.86 3.13
CA PHE A 221 0.11 0.96 2.50
C PHE A 221 0.16 0.51 1.04
N ILE A 222 -0.98 0.14 0.46
CA ILE A 222 -1.10 -0.34 -0.93
C ILE A 222 -0.51 0.67 -1.91
N ALA A 223 -0.82 1.96 -1.72
CA ALA A 223 -0.33 3.04 -2.55
C ALA A 223 1.20 3.05 -2.64
N LYS A 224 1.89 2.91 -1.50
CA LYS A 224 3.36 2.98 -1.46
C LYS A 224 4.00 1.83 -2.22
N MET A 225 3.48 0.61 -2.10
CA MET A 225 4.04 -0.56 -2.78
C MET A 225 4.08 -0.39 -4.30
N VAL A 226 3.07 0.22 -4.90
CA VAL A 226 3.05 0.48 -6.35
C VAL A 226 4.15 1.46 -6.75
N ALA A 227 4.35 2.53 -5.97
CA ALA A 227 5.36 3.55 -6.27
C ALA A 227 6.80 3.05 -6.06
N VAL A 228 7.05 2.28 -5.00
CA VAL A 228 8.38 1.69 -4.73
C VAL A 228 8.75 0.68 -5.80
N CYS A 229 7.83 -0.22 -6.17
CA CYS A 229 8.05 -1.16 -7.27
C CYS A 229 8.33 -0.41 -8.59
N GLY A 230 7.69 0.75 -8.81
CA GLY A 230 7.98 1.61 -9.95
C GLY A 230 9.45 2.02 -10.03
N GLY A 231 10.04 2.44 -8.91
CA GLY A 231 11.45 2.85 -8.83
C GLY A 231 12.46 1.74 -9.10
N GLU A 232 12.07 0.49 -8.88
CA GLU A 232 12.93 -0.69 -9.06
C GLU A 232 12.67 -1.42 -10.39
N THR A 233 11.70 -0.95 -11.18
CA THR A 233 11.26 -1.61 -12.42
C THR A 233 11.96 -1.04 -13.65
N LYS A 234 12.35 -1.92 -14.58
CA LYS A 234 12.80 -1.53 -15.93
C LYS A 234 11.67 -0.83 -16.69
N ASN A 235 11.88 0.43 -17.08
CA ASN A 235 10.90 1.29 -17.76
C ASN A 235 9.57 1.43 -16.97
N PRO A 236 9.54 2.23 -15.90
CA PRO A 236 8.36 2.42 -15.05
C PRO A 236 7.15 2.97 -15.81
N ALA A 237 7.37 3.83 -16.80
CA ALA A 237 6.31 4.45 -17.60
C ALA A 237 5.42 3.41 -18.33
N LYS A 238 5.99 2.29 -18.78
CA LYS A 238 5.25 1.20 -19.44
C LYS A 238 4.76 0.12 -18.47
N THR A 239 5.52 -0.15 -17.40
CA THR A 239 5.25 -1.28 -16.51
C THR A 239 4.26 -0.92 -15.38
N LEU A 240 4.35 0.28 -14.81
CA LEU A 240 3.40 0.75 -13.77
C LEU A 240 1.94 0.71 -14.23
N PRO A 241 1.58 1.15 -15.45
CA PRO A 241 0.20 1.08 -15.93
C PRO A 241 -0.34 -0.35 -16.05
N LYS A 242 0.52 -1.30 -16.46
CA LYS A 242 0.16 -2.73 -16.53
C LYS A 242 -0.07 -3.28 -15.12
N ALA A 243 0.86 -3.00 -14.19
CA ALA A 243 0.75 -3.42 -12.80
C ALA A 243 -0.51 -2.87 -12.13
N ALA A 244 -0.84 -1.59 -12.33
CA ALA A 244 -2.04 -0.97 -11.76
C ALA A 244 -3.35 -1.61 -12.25
N ARG A 245 -3.42 -2.03 -13.52
CA ARG A 245 -4.59 -2.75 -14.04
C ARG A 245 -4.72 -4.15 -13.42
N ALA A 246 -3.61 -4.86 -13.25
CA ALA A 246 -3.60 -6.16 -12.61
C ALA A 246 -3.93 -6.05 -11.11
N PHE A 247 -3.45 -4.99 -10.45
CA PHE A 247 -3.66 -4.73 -9.03
C PHE A 247 -5.15 -4.70 -8.65
N VAL A 248 -5.95 -4.01 -9.44
CA VAL A 248 -7.41 -3.95 -9.31
C VAL A 248 -8.06 -5.34 -9.29
N PHE A 249 -7.71 -6.17 -10.27
CA PHE A 249 -8.25 -7.53 -10.37
C PHE A 249 -7.79 -8.39 -9.19
N ARG A 250 -6.53 -8.25 -8.78
CA ARG A 250 -5.97 -8.93 -7.61
C ARG A 250 -6.69 -8.53 -6.32
N LEU A 251 -7.03 -7.26 -6.13
CA LEU A 251 -7.77 -6.79 -4.95
C LEU A 251 -9.18 -7.42 -4.92
N ALA A 252 -9.91 -7.39 -6.03
CA ALA A 252 -11.22 -8.05 -6.11
C ALA A 252 -11.12 -9.56 -5.84
N PHE A 253 -10.15 -10.23 -6.46
CA PHE A 253 -10.02 -11.69 -6.37
C PHE A 253 -9.50 -12.18 -5.02
N PHE A 254 -8.52 -11.52 -4.41
CA PHE A 254 -7.89 -11.99 -3.16
C PHE A 254 -8.44 -11.34 -1.88
N TYR A 255 -9.26 -10.28 -1.98
CA TYR A 255 -9.86 -9.65 -0.80
C TYR A 255 -11.38 -9.84 -0.78
N VAL A 256 -12.08 -9.57 -1.90
CA VAL A 256 -13.55 -9.62 -1.92
C VAL A 256 -14.05 -11.06 -1.98
N LEU A 257 -13.46 -11.91 -2.85
CA LEU A 257 -13.94 -13.28 -2.99
C LEU A 257 -13.72 -14.14 -1.73
N PRO A 258 -12.57 -14.14 -1.04
CA PRO A 258 -12.42 -14.93 0.18
C PRO A 258 -13.40 -14.51 1.27
N VAL A 259 -13.68 -13.20 1.41
CA VAL A 259 -14.70 -12.69 2.33
C VAL A 259 -16.09 -13.19 1.92
N PHE A 260 -16.42 -13.14 0.63
CA PHE A 260 -17.67 -13.70 0.12
C PHE A 260 -17.81 -15.20 0.42
N PHE A 261 -16.75 -15.99 0.24
CA PHE A 261 -16.79 -17.42 0.51
C PHE A 261 -16.88 -17.72 2.01
N VAL A 262 -16.21 -16.93 2.86
CA VAL A 262 -16.27 -17.16 4.31
C VAL A 262 -17.66 -16.88 4.89
N THR A 263 -18.39 -15.89 4.35
CA THR A 263 -19.77 -15.63 4.78
C THR A 263 -20.74 -16.74 4.39
N LEU A 264 -20.38 -17.62 3.47
CA LEU A 264 -21.18 -18.79 3.11
C LEU A 264 -20.97 -19.96 4.07
N ILE A 265 -19.77 -20.12 4.63
CA ILE A 265 -19.42 -21.29 5.49
C ILE A 265 -19.45 -20.97 6.99
N CYS A 266 -19.35 -19.70 7.37
CA CYS A 266 -19.30 -19.28 8.77
C CYS A 266 -20.61 -18.56 9.15
N PRO A 267 -21.37 -19.08 10.13
CA PRO A 267 -22.55 -18.40 10.66
C PRO A 267 -22.17 -17.09 11.34
N ALA A 268 -22.93 -16.02 11.09
CA ALA A 268 -22.70 -14.71 11.71
C ALA A 268 -22.93 -14.71 13.23
N ASP A 269 -23.59 -15.74 13.75
CA ASP A 269 -23.92 -15.95 15.15
C ASP A 269 -23.05 -16.95 15.89
N ALA A 270 -22.01 -17.48 15.25
CA ALA A 270 -21.09 -18.40 15.88
C ALA A 270 -20.58 -17.84 17.24
N PRO A 271 -20.64 -18.63 18.33
CA PRO A 271 -20.23 -18.16 19.65
C PRO A 271 -18.76 -17.78 19.66
N GLU A 272 -17.91 -18.43 18.88
CA GLU A 272 -16.49 -18.10 18.74
C GLU A 272 -16.24 -16.71 18.14
N LEU A 273 -17.19 -16.17 17.37
CA LEU A 273 -17.15 -14.79 16.85
C LEU A 273 -17.71 -13.76 17.86
N THR A 274 -18.70 -14.15 18.65
CA THR A 274 -19.57 -13.20 19.36
C THR A 274 -19.38 -13.16 20.87
N SER A 275 -18.78 -14.19 21.46
CA SER A 275 -18.49 -14.26 22.90
C SER A 275 -17.14 -13.64 23.31
N GLY A 276 -16.58 -12.77 22.46
CA GLY A 276 -15.28 -12.13 22.73
C GLY A 276 -14.09 -13.07 22.57
N GLY A 277 -14.22 -14.12 21.75
CA GLY A 277 -13.15 -15.07 21.48
C GLY A 277 -11.88 -14.33 21.02
N SER A 278 -10.79 -14.52 21.78
CA SER A 278 -9.49 -13.93 21.48
C SER A 278 -8.60 -14.97 20.82
N GLY A 279 -8.06 -14.65 19.63
CA GLY A 279 -7.04 -15.47 18.96
C GLY A 279 -7.49 -16.09 17.63
N ALA A 280 -6.64 -16.93 17.05
CA ALA A 280 -6.88 -17.52 15.73
C ALA A 280 -8.07 -18.49 15.69
N GLY A 281 -8.53 -19.01 16.84
CA GLY A 281 -9.72 -19.86 16.93
C GLY A 281 -11.02 -19.14 16.56
N SER A 282 -11.04 -17.81 16.66
CA SER A 282 -12.16 -16.95 16.27
C SER A 282 -12.11 -16.53 14.80
N SER A 283 -11.15 -17.03 14.02
CA SER A 283 -11.09 -16.79 12.58
C SER A 283 -12.32 -17.40 11.88
N PRO A 284 -13.10 -16.62 11.10
CA PRO A 284 -14.27 -17.14 10.39
C PRO A 284 -13.95 -18.33 9.47
N PHE A 285 -12.75 -18.35 8.89
CA PHE A 285 -12.28 -19.48 8.09
C PHE A 285 -12.06 -20.74 8.92
N VAL A 286 -11.47 -20.60 10.11
CA VAL A 286 -11.25 -21.72 11.04
C VAL A 286 -12.58 -22.23 11.59
N ILE A 287 -13.49 -21.33 11.94
CA ILE A 287 -14.84 -21.68 12.40
C ILE A 287 -15.58 -22.46 11.33
N GLY A 288 -15.61 -21.98 10.08
CA GLY A 288 -16.28 -22.69 8.98
C GLY A 288 -15.74 -24.11 8.76
N ILE A 289 -14.43 -24.33 8.94
CA ILE A 289 -13.80 -25.65 8.81
C ILE A 289 -14.16 -26.57 9.98
N LYS A 290 -14.20 -26.02 11.20
CA LYS A 290 -14.63 -26.76 12.40
C LYS A 290 -16.09 -27.14 12.33
N THR A 291 -16.96 -26.23 11.91
CA THR A 291 -18.39 -26.49 11.68
C THR A 291 -18.59 -27.55 10.58
N ALA A 292 -17.73 -27.58 9.56
CA ALA A 292 -17.73 -28.65 8.57
C ALA A 292 -17.12 -29.98 9.06
N HIS A 293 -16.64 -30.06 10.31
CA HIS A 293 -16.03 -31.24 10.92
C HIS A 293 -14.80 -31.81 10.17
N ILE A 294 -14.06 -30.96 9.45
CA ILE A 294 -12.84 -31.39 8.74
C ILE A 294 -11.68 -31.44 9.73
N ARG A 295 -11.16 -32.64 10.00
CA ARG A 295 -10.05 -32.85 10.93
C ARG A 295 -8.74 -32.30 10.36
N VAL A 296 -7.90 -31.74 11.24
CA VAL A 296 -6.51 -31.31 10.98
C VAL A 296 -6.36 -30.03 10.12
N LEU A 297 -7.31 -29.74 9.24
CA LEU A 297 -7.19 -28.64 8.29
C LEU A 297 -7.13 -27.25 8.95
N ASP A 298 -7.82 -27.09 10.07
CA ASP A 298 -7.75 -25.93 10.96
C ASP A 298 -6.31 -25.65 11.46
N HIS A 299 -5.59 -26.70 11.87
CA HIS A 299 -4.19 -26.59 12.30
C HIS A 299 -3.26 -26.22 11.13
N ILE A 300 -3.46 -26.80 9.94
CA ILE A 300 -2.65 -26.48 8.74
C ILE A 300 -2.83 -25.01 8.37
N ILE A 301 -4.07 -24.52 8.35
CA ILE A 301 -4.37 -23.13 8.04
C ILE A 301 -3.76 -22.18 9.08
N ASN A 302 -3.90 -22.47 10.37
CA ASN A 302 -3.28 -21.65 11.40
C ASN A 302 -1.75 -21.65 11.31
N ALA A 303 -1.11 -22.77 10.94
CA ALA A 303 0.33 -22.81 10.70
C ALA A 303 0.74 -21.91 9.52
N ILE A 304 -0.03 -21.90 8.42
CA ILE A 304 0.24 -21.02 7.28
C ILE A 304 0.00 -19.55 7.65
N ILE A 305 -1.04 -19.24 8.44
CA ILE A 305 -1.31 -17.87 8.94
C ILE A 305 -0.13 -17.39 9.81
N LEU A 306 0.39 -18.25 10.69
CA LEU A 306 1.56 -17.94 11.52
C LEU A 306 2.78 -17.61 10.67
N LEU A 307 3.11 -18.47 9.69
CA LEU A 307 4.21 -18.22 8.76
C LEU A 307 3.99 -16.93 7.96
N SER A 308 2.74 -16.66 7.57
CA SER A 308 2.37 -15.46 6.82
C SER A 308 2.57 -14.19 7.62
N ALA A 309 2.06 -14.14 8.86
CA ALA A 309 2.19 -13.00 9.76
C ALA A 309 3.68 -12.72 10.06
N TRP A 310 4.44 -13.77 10.39
CA TRP A 310 5.87 -13.62 10.64
C TRP A 310 6.66 -13.11 9.43
N SER A 311 6.41 -13.64 8.23
CA SER A 311 7.03 -13.14 6.98
C SER A 311 6.64 -11.68 6.70
N ALA A 312 5.38 -11.29 6.93
CA ALA A 312 4.95 -9.90 6.80
C ALA A 312 5.71 -8.98 7.77
N GLY A 313 5.90 -9.40 9.03
CA GLY A 313 6.69 -8.67 10.02
C GLY A 313 8.14 -8.44 9.57
N ASN A 314 8.76 -9.43 8.92
CA ASN A 314 10.09 -9.30 8.34
C ASN A 314 10.14 -8.23 7.22
N VAL A 315 9.15 -8.23 6.33
CA VAL A 315 9.03 -7.23 5.25
C VAL A 315 8.78 -5.83 5.81
N TYR A 316 7.97 -5.67 6.86
CA TYR A 316 7.73 -4.37 7.49
C TYR A 316 8.97 -3.82 8.20
N CYS A 317 9.77 -4.67 8.83
CA CYS A 317 11.06 -4.27 9.39
C CYS A 317 12.04 -3.81 8.29
N TYR A 318 12.04 -4.50 7.14
CA TYR A 318 12.78 -4.09 5.96
C TYR A 318 12.31 -2.71 5.47
N LEU A 319 11.02 -2.51 5.24
CA LEU A 319 10.47 -1.24 4.75
C LEU A 319 10.67 -0.08 5.73
N SER A 320 10.55 -0.33 7.02
CA SER A 320 10.80 0.66 8.08
C SER A 320 12.25 1.13 8.02
N SER A 321 13.21 0.20 8.08
CA SER A 321 14.63 0.53 8.08
C SER A 321 15.08 1.24 6.79
N ARG A 322 14.52 0.87 5.63
CA ARG A 322 14.83 1.52 4.34
C ARG A 322 14.18 2.90 4.21
N SER A 323 12.99 3.09 4.79
CA SER A 323 12.37 4.42 4.86
C SER A 323 13.20 5.38 5.73
N LEU A 324 13.73 4.91 6.88
CA LEU A 324 14.61 5.71 7.72
C LEU A 324 15.97 5.99 7.06
N TYR A 325 16.50 5.01 6.33
CA TYR A 325 17.70 5.22 5.50
C TYR A 325 17.47 6.30 4.43
N SER A 326 16.36 6.24 3.67
CA SER A 326 16.03 7.27 2.67
C SER A 326 15.91 8.67 3.30
N LEU A 327 15.23 8.79 4.44
CA LEU A 327 15.17 10.05 5.20
C LEU A 327 16.55 10.59 5.59
N SER A 328 17.50 9.72 5.89
CA SER A 328 18.86 10.12 6.28
C SER A 328 19.70 10.59 5.09
N ILE A 329 19.49 10.00 3.90
CA ILE A 329 20.11 10.43 2.65
C ILE A 329 19.58 11.80 2.23
N ASP A 330 18.27 12.03 2.38
CA ASP A 330 17.62 13.31 2.09
C ASP A 330 17.93 14.41 3.13
N GLY A 331 18.69 14.07 4.18
CA GLY A 331 19.10 15.00 5.24
C GLY A 331 18.01 15.33 6.25
N TYR A 332 16.88 14.63 6.22
CA TYR A 332 15.77 14.76 7.19
C TYR A 332 15.99 13.93 8.46
N ALA A 333 16.81 12.88 8.41
CA ALA A 333 17.26 12.13 9.57
C ALA A 333 18.79 12.26 9.78
N PRO A 334 19.30 11.99 11.00
CA PRO A 334 20.75 12.01 11.27
C PRO A 334 21.57 11.14 10.30
N LYS A 335 22.71 11.66 9.84
CA LYS A 335 23.56 11.00 8.83
C LYS A 335 24.09 9.62 9.26
N PHE A 336 24.09 9.28 10.55
CA PHE A 336 24.55 7.97 11.00
C PHE A 336 23.60 6.83 10.56
N PHE A 337 22.31 7.13 10.33
CA PHE A 337 21.34 6.17 9.78
C PHE A 337 21.64 5.79 8.32
N ALA A 338 22.43 6.60 7.62
CA ALA A 338 22.90 6.30 6.26
C ALA A 338 24.08 5.32 6.24
N ARG A 339 24.64 4.93 7.40
CA ARG A 339 25.79 4.02 7.45
C ARG A 339 25.33 2.59 7.17
N THR A 340 25.97 1.94 6.20
CA THR A 340 25.71 0.56 5.81
C THR A 340 26.81 -0.38 6.31
N ASN A 341 26.45 -1.64 6.52
CA ASN A 341 27.41 -2.71 6.80
C ASN A 341 28.05 -3.24 5.49
N LYS A 342 28.95 -4.22 5.59
CA LYS A 342 29.63 -4.84 4.44
C LYS A 342 28.68 -5.48 3.39
N TYR A 343 27.43 -5.72 3.75
CA TYR A 343 26.39 -6.29 2.90
C TYR A 343 25.48 -5.23 2.27
N GLY A 344 25.71 -3.94 2.54
CA GLY A 344 24.86 -2.83 2.08
C GLY A 344 23.63 -2.57 2.93
N THR A 345 23.49 -3.22 4.09
CA THR A 345 22.33 -3.07 4.99
C THR A 345 22.54 -1.92 5.98
N PRO A 346 21.59 -0.96 6.12
CA PRO A 346 21.71 0.18 7.03
C PRO A 346 21.46 -0.23 8.48
N TYR A 347 22.50 -0.69 9.17
CA TYR A 347 22.37 -1.37 10.47
C TYR A 347 21.79 -0.48 11.56
N TRP A 348 22.15 0.80 11.65
CA TRP A 348 21.54 1.74 12.62
C TRP A 348 20.04 1.93 12.40
N SER A 349 19.61 1.95 11.13
CA SER A 349 18.20 2.07 10.77
C SER A 349 17.44 0.80 11.11
N VAL A 350 18.06 -0.37 10.91
CA VAL A 350 17.51 -1.66 11.35
C VAL A 350 17.39 -1.70 12.88
N THR A 351 18.40 -1.27 13.63
CA THR A 351 18.34 -1.21 15.10
C THR A 351 17.20 -0.31 15.57
N ALA A 352 17.08 0.91 15.03
CA ALA A 352 16.01 1.84 15.42
C ALA A 352 14.61 1.29 15.12
N SER A 353 14.41 0.67 13.95
CA SER A 353 13.14 0.00 13.62
C SER A 353 12.89 -1.23 14.51
N GLY A 354 13.93 -1.99 14.85
CA GLY A 354 13.84 -3.15 15.74
C GLY A 354 13.50 -2.78 17.19
N LEU A 355 13.91 -1.60 17.68
CA LEU A 355 13.52 -1.11 19.01
C LEU A 355 12.01 -0.89 19.12
N ALA A 356 11.33 -0.48 18.04
CA ALA A 356 9.87 -0.35 18.05
C ALA A 356 9.17 -1.72 18.20
N ALA A 357 9.81 -2.82 17.76
CA ALA A 357 9.27 -4.16 17.94
C ALA A 357 9.19 -4.59 19.41
N LEU A 358 9.92 -3.93 20.33
CA LEU A 358 9.81 -4.16 21.77
C LEU A 358 8.41 -3.82 22.30
N LEU A 359 7.61 -3.01 21.58
CA LEU A 359 6.21 -2.78 21.93
C LEU A 359 5.37 -4.07 21.91
N ALA A 360 5.84 -5.14 21.23
CA ALA A 360 5.19 -6.44 21.28
C ALA A 360 5.18 -7.04 22.71
N TYR A 361 6.07 -6.61 23.62
CA TYR A 361 6.05 -7.06 25.01
C TYR A 361 4.88 -6.52 25.84
N LEU A 362 4.08 -5.59 25.31
CA LEU A 362 2.81 -5.20 25.94
C LEU A 362 1.86 -6.39 26.11
N ASN A 363 1.98 -7.42 25.25
CA ASN A 363 1.23 -8.68 25.35
C ASN A 363 1.51 -9.48 26.63
N VAL A 364 2.62 -9.20 27.35
CA VAL A 364 2.94 -9.91 28.60
C VAL A 364 2.00 -9.51 29.75
N ARG A 365 1.54 -8.25 29.76
CA ARG A 365 0.71 -7.70 30.84
C ARG A 365 -0.76 -7.55 30.43
N SER A 366 -1.00 -7.22 29.16
CA SER A 366 -2.33 -7.01 28.60
C SER A 366 -2.70 -8.18 27.70
N SER A 367 -4.00 -8.43 27.51
CA SER A 367 -4.43 -9.47 26.57
C SER A 367 -3.97 -9.13 25.15
N ALA A 368 -3.61 -10.14 24.38
CA ALA A 368 -3.11 -9.92 23.03
C ALA A 368 -4.16 -9.30 22.08
N GLY A 369 -5.45 -9.53 22.34
CA GLY A 369 -6.53 -8.82 21.65
C GLY A 369 -6.57 -7.32 21.96
N GLN A 370 -6.32 -6.90 23.20
CA GLN A 370 -6.29 -5.49 23.57
C GLN A 370 -5.07 -4.78 22.94
N VAL A 371 -3.89 -5.39 23.01
CA VAL A 371 -2.68 -4.85 22.39
C VAL A 371 -2.83 -4.77 20.86
N LEU A 372 -3.46 -5.77 20.25
CA LEU A 372 -3.80 -5.75 18.84
C LEU A 372 -4.66 -4.52 18.49
N THR A 373 -5.73 -4.26 19.25
CA THR A 373 -6.59 -3.09 19.04
C THR A 373 -5.81 -1.78 19.12
N TRP A 374 -4.94 -1.62 20.12
CA TRP A 374 -4.08 -0.43 20.24
C TRP A 374 -3.17 -0.23 19.03
N LEU A 375 -2.53 -1.30 18.55
CA LEU A 375 -1.62 -1.24 17.41
C LEU A 375 -2.39 -0.95 16.12
N VAL A 376 -3.56 -1.58 15.92
CA VAL A 376 -4.46 -1.32 14.78
C VAL A 376 -4.88 0.14 14.75
N ASN A 377 -5.28 0.70 15.89
CA ASN A 377 -5.69 2.09 16.01
C ASN A 377 -4.59 3.06 15.57
N ILE A 378 -3.36 2.84 16.03
CA ILE A 378 -2.19 3.65 15.67
C ILE A 378 -1.87 3.51 14.16
N ILE A 379 -1.91 2.29 13.62
CA ILE A 379 -1.63 2.03 12.20
C ILE A 379 -2.69 2.68 11.30
N ASN A 380 -3.97 2.58 11.69
CA ASN A 380 -5.08 3.18 10.94
C ASN A 380 -4.91 4.69 10.83
N ILE A 381 -4.68 5.39 11.94
CA ILE A 381 -4.53 6.85 11.91
C ILE A 381 -3.27 7.26 11.13
N SER A 382 -2.16 6.54 11.27
CA SER A 382 -0.95 6.79 10.47
C SER A 382 -1.16 6.54 8.97
N SER A 383 -2.08 5.65 8.59
CA SER A 383 -2.39 5.35 7.18
C SER A 383 -3.22 6.44 6.51
N VAL A 384 -3.94 7.27 7.27
CA VAL A 384 -4.77 8.37 6.74
C VAL A 384 -3.92 9.45 6.09
N PHE A 385 -2.80 9.85 6.70
CA PHE A 385 -1.97 10.97 6.18
C PHE A 385 -1.43 10.71 4.77
N PRO A 386 -0.83 9.54 4.45
CA PRO A 386 -0.44 9.20 3.09
C PRO A 386 -1.55 9.37 2.06
N TRP A 387 -2.76 8.88 2.34
CA TRP A 387 -3.88 8.96 1.41
C TRP A 387 -4.30 10.40 1.13
N VAL A 388 -4.39 11.22 2.18
CA VAL A 388 -4.74 12.64 2.07
C VAL A 388 -3.66 13.42 1.33
N LEU A 389 -2.38 13.28 1.73
CA LEU A 389 -1.28 14.07 1.17
C LEU A 389 -0.91 13.66 -0.26
N LEU A 390 -0.95 12.37 -0.60
CA LEU A 390 -0.73 11.92 -1.99
C LEU A 390 -1.86 12.39 -2.91
N SER A 391 -3.11 12.34 -2.44
CA SER A 391 -4.25 12.86 -3.19
C SER A 391 -4.15 14.38 -3.39
N TRP A 392 -3.71 15.11 -2.37
CA TRP A 392 -3.48 16.55 -2.47
C TRP A 392 -2.32 16.88 -3.41
N SER A 393 -1.23 16.12 -3.33
CA SER A 393 -0.09 16.20 -4.26
C SER A 393 -0.54 15.97 -5.71
N TYR A 394 -1.41 14.99 -5.94
CA TYR A 394 -1.98 14.73 -7.26
C TYR A 394 -2.82 15.91 -7.77
N ILE A 395 -3.65 16.53 -6.92
CA ILE A 395 -4.42 17.73 -7.30
C ILE A 395 -3.47 18.87 -7.70
N ARG A 396 -2.36 19.06 -6.98
CA ARG A 396 -1.35 20.07 -7.31
C ARG A 396 -0.60 19.74 -8.60
N PHE A 397 -0.21 18.49 -8.80
CA PHE A 397 0.39 18.00 -10.04
C PHE A 397 -0.52 18.29 -11.24
N ARG A 398 -1.82 17.99 -11.14
CA ARG A 398 -2.80 18.28 -12.19
C ARG A 398 -2.93 19.77 -12.48
N LYS A 399 -2.91 20.62 -11.45
CA LYS A 399 -2.92 22.09 -11.62
C LYS A 399 -1.60 22.61 -12.21
N ALA A 400 -0.47 22.00 -11.89
CA ALA A 400 0.85 22.37 -12.43
C ALA A 400 0.91 22.12 -13.95
N LEU A 401 0.42 20.96 -14.41
CA LEU A 401 0.31 20.64 -15.84
C LEU A 401 -0.51 21.70 -16.60
N GLU A 402 -1.63 22.13 -16.01
CA GLU A 402 -2.52 23.15 -16.59
C GLU A 402 -1.84 24.53 -16.66
N VAL A 403 -1.15 24.95 -15.61
CA VAL A 403 -0.44 26.25 -15.55
C VAL A 403 0.78 26.28 -16.47
N GLN A 404 1.49 25.16 -16.62
CA GLN A 404 2.70 25.06 -17.44
C GLN A 404 2.41 24.66 -18.89
N GLY A 405 1.13 24.55 -19.29
CA GLY A 405 0.73 24.25 -20.67
C GLY A 405 1.07 22.83 -21.16
N VAL A 406 1.30 21.89 -20.25
CA VAL A 406 1.64 20.50 -20.60
C VAL A 406 0.36 19.72 -20.86
N ASP A 407 0.18 19.23 -22.09
CA ASP A 407 -0.99 18.41 -22.43
C ASP A 407 -0.96 17.07 -21.66
N ARG A 408 -2.03 16.81 -20.92
CA ARG A 408 -2.27 15.55 -20.21
C ARG A 408 -2.18 14.33 -21.13
N ASN A 409 -2.53 14.48 -22.40
CA ASN A 409 -2.51 13.34 -23.34
C ASN A 409 -1.12 12.77 -23.56
N ARG A 410 -0.07 13.53 -23.22
CA ARG A 410 1.33 13.08 -23.26
C ARG A 410 1.70 12.13 -22.12
N LEU A 411 0.87 12.02 -21.07
CA LEU A 411 1.18 11.16 -19.93
C LEU A 411 1.07 9.67 -20.29
N PRO A 412 2.02 8.81 -19.86
CA PRO A 412 1.99 7.37 -20.13
C PRO A 412 0.74 6.66 -19.58
N TYR A 413 0.13 7.22 -18.54
CA TYR A 413 -1.09 6.73 -17.95
C TYR A 413 -1.98 7.86 -17.48
N ARG A 414 -3.29 7.71 -17.70
CA ARG A 414 -4.30 8.69 -17.30
C ARG A 414 -5.32 8.04 -16.38
N ALA A 415 -5.47 8.57 -15.16
CA ALA A 415 -6.55 8.19 -14.27
C ALA A 415 -7.89 8.67 -14.85
N ARG A 416 -8.86 7.77 -14.99
CA ARG A 416 -10.16 8.10 -15.61
C ARG A 416 -10.99 9.08 -14.77
N LEU A 417 -11.00 8.91 -13.45
CA LEU A 417 -11.73 9.78 -12.52
C LEU A 417 -10.90 11.00 -12.08
N GLY A 418 -9.58 10.90 -12.17
CA GLY A 418 -8.62 11.99 -11.98
C GLY A 418 -8.86 12.87 -10.74
N LYS A 419 -9.20 14.15 -10.96
CA LYS A 419 -9.37 15.14 -9.88
C LYS A 419 -10.52 14.79 -8.93
N SER A 420 -11.65 14.30 -9.46
CA SER A 420 -12.82 13.94 -8.64
C SER A 420 -12.52 12.79 -7.69
N SER A 421 -11.76 11.80 -8.15
CA SER A 421 -11.28 10.71 -7.29
C SER A 421 -10.39 11.23 -6.17
N ALA A 422 -9.46 12.14 -6.44
CA ALA A 422 -8.56 12.67 -5.42
C ALA A 422 -9.31 13.45 -4.32
N TRP A 423 -10.32 14.26 -4.69
CA TRP A 423 -11.17 14.93 -3.69
C TRP A 423 -11.98 13.95 -2.85
N PHE A 424 -12.55 12.92 -3.48
CA PHE A 424 -13.23 11.86 -2.75
C PHE A 424 -12.29 11.13 -1.79
N CYS A 425 -11.04 10.86 -2.18
CA CYS A 425 -10.03 10.22 -1.33
C CYS A 425 -9.73 11.07 -0.08
N ILE A 426 -9.52 12.38 -0.28
CA ILE A 426 -9.27 13.32 0.82
C ILE A 426 -10.45 13.30 1.79
N PHE A 427 -11.68 13.45 1.29
CA PHE A 427 -12.87 13.45 2.12
C PHE A 427 -13.05 12.12 2.86
N PHE A 428 -13.01 10.99 2.15
CA PHE A 428 -13.23 9.66 2.71
C PHE A 428 -12.23 9.31 3.80
N PHE A 429 -10.92 9.44 3.55
CA PHE A 429 -9.90 9.10 4.54
C PHE A 429 -9.86 10.10 5.71
N THR A 430 -10.21 11.37 5.49
CA THR A 430 -10.33 12.34 6.59
C THR A 430 -11.48 11.96 7.52
N VAL A 431 -12.67 11.66 6.96
CA VAL A 431 -13.85 11.25 7.76
C VAL A 431 -13.57 9.95 8.49
N ILE A 432 -13.05 8.93 7.80
CA ILE A 432 -12.74 7.64 8.43
C ILE A 432 -11.63 7.78 9.48
N GLY A 433 -10.63 8.64 9.26
CA GLY A 433 -9.59 8.93 10.25
C GLY A 433 -10.16 9.56 11.53
N LEU A 434 -11.12 10.47 11.41
CA LEU A 434 -11.82 11.04 12.58
C LEU A 434 -12.71 10.00 13.27
N LEU A 435 -13.28 9.07 12.51
CA LEU A 435 -14.09 7.97 13.03
C LEU A 435 -13.25 6.79 13.57
N ASN A 436 -11.91 6.78 13.43
CA ASN A 436 -11.08 5.63 13.82
C ASN A 436 -11.33 5.14 15.25
N GLY A 437 -11.53 6.08 16.20
CA GLY A 437 -11.80 5.79 17.60
C GLY A 437 -13.26 5.98 18.02
N PHE A 438 -14.23 5.98 17.09
CA PHE A 438 -15.59 6.44 17.39
C PHE A 438 -16.26 5.71 18.57
N GLN A 439 -15.92 4.44 18.79
CA GLN A 439 -16.45 3.59 19.86
C GLN A 439 -16.21 4.19 21.25
N VAL A 440 -15.09 4.89 21.47
CA VAL A 440 -14.74 5.43 22.79
C VAL A 440 -15.68 6.55 23.22
N PHE A 441 -16.44 7.15 22.30
CA PHE A 441 -17.41 8.20 22.65
C PHE A 441 -18.71 7.63 23.24
N PHE A 442 -18.91 6.31 23.23
CA PHE A 442 -20.01 5.68 23.96
C PHE A 442 -19.62 5.47 25.42
N PRO A 443 -20.43 5.90 26.39
CA PRO A 443 -20.11 5.76 27.82
C PRO A 443 -19.82 4.30 28.26
N SER A 444 -20.41 3.32 27.59
CA SER A 444 -20.19 1.89 27.85
C SER A 444 -18.80 1.39 27.44
N GLU A 445 -18.12 2.07 26.51
CA GLU A 445 -16.87 1.64 25.88
C GLU A 445 -15.72 2.63 26.14
N TRP A 446 -15.89 3.56 27.10
CA TRP A 446 -14.87 4.57 27.37
C TRP A 446 -13.59 3.95 27.92
N ASN A 447 -12.49 4.13 27.18
CA ASN A 447 -11.16 3.72 27.61
C ASN A 447 -10.12 4.77 27.18
N ALA A 448 -9.36 5.29 28.15
CA ALA A 448 -8.36 6.33 27.87
C ALA A 448 -7.22 5.84 26.97
N ALA A 449 -6.79 4.59 27.09
CA ALA A 449 -5.75 4.01 26.23
C ALA A 449 -6.26 3.88 24.79
N ASP A 450 -7.51 3.47 24.59
CA ASP A 450 -8.12 3.36 23.26
C ASP A 450 -8.28 4.74 22.61
N PHE A 451 -8.71 5.75 23.37
CA PHE A 451 -8.79 7.13 22.88
C PHE A 451 -7.42 7.67 22.46
N ILE A 452 -6.39 7.49 23.30
CA ILE A 452 -5.04 7.95 22.99
C ILE A 452 -4.52 7.23 21.74
N THR A 453 -4.60 5.90 21.69
CA THR A 453 -4.07 5.11 20.56
C THR A 453 -4.81 5.40 19.25
N ALA A 454 -6.11 5.72 19.30
CA ALA A 454 -6.90 6.08 18.12
C ALA A 454 -6.54 7.44 17.51
N TYR A 455 -6.12 8.42 18.33
CA TYR A 455 -5.97 9.81 17.90
C TYR A 455 -4.55 10.38 18.01
N ILE A 456 -3.62 9.74 18.72
CA ILE A 456 -2.25 10.25 18.95
C ILE A 456 -1.47 10.51 17.66
N GLY A 457 -1.79 9.82 16.57
CA GLY A 457 -1.17 10.06 15.26
C GLY A 457 -1.38 11.48 14.73
N ILE A 458 -2.52 12.11 15.03
CA ILE A 458 -2.85 13.48 14.59
C ILE A 458 -1.92 14.53 15.20
N PRO A 459 -1.83 14.69 16.54
CA PRO A 459 -0.92 15.66 17.13
C PRO A 459 0.54 15.33 16.82
N LEU A 460 0.93 14.06 16.72
CA LEU A 460 2.29 13.68 16.32
C LEU A 460 2.63 14.15 14.90
N PHE A 461 1.74 13.93 13.94
CA PHE A 461 1.95 14.41 12.57
C PHE A 461 2.04 15.94 12.50
N VAL A 462 1.13 16.62 13.20
CA VAL A 462 1.10 18.09 13.32
C VAL A 462 2.40 18.61 13.93
N LEU A 463 2.89 17.98 15.00
CA LEU A 463 4.13 18.33 15.67
C LEU A 463 5.35 18.13 14.76
N LEU A 464 5.42 17.03 14.00
CA LEU A 464 6.49 16.80 13.03
C LEU A 464 6.48 17.86 11.93
N PHE A 465 5.31 18.20 11.41
CA PHE A 465 5.16 19.22 10.36
C PHE A 465 5.58 20.61 10.85
N PHE A 466 4.96 21.08 11.94
CA PHE A 466 5.25 22.41 12.48
C PHE A 466 6.66 22.48 13.07
N GLY A 467 7.14 21.43 13.75
CA GLY A 467 8.51 21.35 14.24
C GLY A 467 9.52 21.55 13.11
N HIS A 468 9.42 20.80 12.02
CA HIS A 468 10.28 21.01 10.86
C HIS A 468 10.13 22.42 10.27
N LYS A 469 8.89 22.94 10.18
CA LYS A 469 8.61 24.26 9.64
C LYS A 469 9.23 25.39 10.46
N TYR A 470 9.23 25.30 11.79
CA TYR A 470 9.79 26.32 12.67
C TYR A 470 11.31 26.26 12.76
N PHE A 471 11.91 25.07 12.82
CA PHE A 471 13.36 24.93 13.03
C PHE A 471 14.19 24.99 11.74
N ARG A 472 13.72 24.41 10.64
CA ARG A 472 14.46 24.36 9.36
C ARG A 472 13.75 25.09 8.22
N GLY A 473 12.43 24.93 8.13
CA GLY A 473 11.64 25.39 6.98
C GLY A 473 11.10 26.81 7.08
N ARG A 474 11.66 27.66 7.96
CA ARG A 474 11.07 28.98 8.28
C ARG A 474 11.10 29.95 7.09
N SER A 475 12.14 29.87 6.28
CA SER A 475 12.30 30.65 5.05
C SER A 475 11.63 30.01 3.82
N GLU A 476 11.18 28.77 3.93
CA GLU A 476 10.56 28.05 2.82
C GLU A 476 9.09 28.46 2.66
N PRO A 477 8.50 28.40 1.46
CA PRO A 477 7.08 28.67 1.29
C PRO A 477 6.24 27.59 2.00
N TRP A 478 5.01 27.92 2.37
CA TRP A 478 4.06 26.96 2.95
C TRP A 478 3.65 25.89 1.93
N LEU A 479 3.55 26.29 0.67
CA LEU A 479 3.32 25.43 -0.48
C LEU A 479 4.19 25.92 -1.64
N VAL A 480 4.80 25.00 -2.37
CA VAL A 480 5.58 25.32 -3.57
C VAL A 480 4.65 25.97 -4.62
N PRO A 481 5.02 27.13 -5.19
CA PRO A 481 4.25 27.78 -6.26
C PRO A 481 4.08 26.88 -7.49
N LEU A 482 2.91 26.90 -8.12
CA LEU A 482 2.58 25.98 -9.24
C LEU A 482 3.49 26.14 -10.46
N ASN A 483 3.94 27.36 -10.72
CA ASN A 483 4.85 27.70 -11.80
C ASN A 483 6.30 27.25 -11.53
N GLN A 484 6.65 26.99 -10.28
CA GLN A 484 7.99 26.55 -9.86
C GLN A 484 8.06 25.03 -9.63
N LEU A 485 6.92 24.32 -9.78
CA LEU A 485 6.90 22.87 -9.66
C LEU A 485 7.68 22.25 -10.83
N ASP A 486 8.78 21.58 -10.50
CA ASP A 486 9.60 20.91 -11.49
C ASP A 486 8.83 19.73 -12.12
N LEU A 487 8.61 19.80 -13.44
CA LEU A 487 7.99 18.76 -14.26
C LEU A 487 8.99 18.11 -15.24
N SER A 488 10.30 18.40 -15.12
CA SER A 488 11.36 17.89 -16.01
C SER A 488 11.42 16.37 -16.23
N PRO A 489 10.97 15.48 -15.30
CA PRO A 489 10.96 14.04 -15.59
C PRO A 489 10.08 13.65 -16.78
N LEU A 490 9.11 14.50 -17.16
CA LEU A 490 8.29 14.29 -18.36
C LEU A 490 9.10 14.42 -19.66
N SER A 491 10.09 15.31 -19.74
CA SER A 491 10.91 15.46 -20.95
C SER A 491 11.86 14.28 -21.17
N VAL A 492 12.29 13.62 -20.09
CA VAL A 492 13.07 12.38 -20.14
C VAL A 492 12.21 11.22 -20.64
N ILE A 493 10.94 11.16 -20.24
CA ILE A 493 9.99 10.16 -20.76
C ILE A 493 9.78 10.38 -22.27
N ASP A 494 9.61 11.63 -22.71
CA ASP A 494 9.45 11.98 -24.13
C ASP A 494 10.67 11.51 -24.96
N ALA A 495 11.89 11.75 -24.47
CA ALA A 495 13.12 11.31 -25.14
C ALA A 495 13.24 9.77 -25.28
N VAL A 496 12.80 9.02 -24.25
CA VAL A 496 12.81 7.56 -24.27
C VAL A 496 11.70 6.99 -25.16
N SER A 497 10.51 7.60 -25.18
CA SER A 497 9.43 7.18 -26.08
C SER A 497 9.76 7.42 -27.55
N VAL A 498 10.40 8.54 -27.87
CA VAL A 498 10.84 8.84 -29.24
C VAL A 498 11.94 7.86 -29.66
N GLY A 499 12.89 7.53 -28.77
CA GLY A 499 13.92 6.51 -29.06
C GLY A 499 13.35 5.10 -29.31
N ASP A 500 12.34 4.67 -28.53
CA ASP A 500 11.67 3.39 -28.71
C ASP A 500 10.82 3.34 -30.01
N GLU A 501 10.20 4.45 -30.41
CA GLU A 501 9.46 4.55 -31.68
C GLU A 501 10.39 4.56 -32.90
N VAL A 502 11.50 5.30 -32.84
CA VAL A 502 12.51 5.32 -33.91
C VAL A 502 13.18 3.96 -34.06
N CYS A 503 13.56 3.30 -32.96
CA CYS A 503 14.14 1.96 -33.01
C CYS A 503 13.12 0.91 -33.49
N GLY A 504 11.84 1.07 -33.15
CA GLY A 504 10.75 0.23 -33.66
C GLY A 504 10.50 0.42 -35.15
N GLN A 505 10.60 1.66 -35.65
CA GLN A 505 10.48 1.96 -37.08
C GLN A 505 11.68 1.49 -37.89
N GLU A 506 12.90 1.54 -37.36
CA GLU A 506 14.09 0.96 -38.01
C GLU A 506 13.97 -0.57 -38.14
N LEU A 507 13.48 -1.25 -37.10
CA LEU A 507 13.27 -2.70 -37.11
C LEU A 507 12.14 -3.17 -38.05
N ASP A 508 11.10 -2.35 -38.25
CA ASP A 508 10.05 -2.60 -39.24
C ASP A 508 10.44 -2.14 -40.67
N GLY A 509 11.34 -1.17 -40.79
CA GLY A 509 11.94 -0.74 -42.05
C GLY A 509 12.84 -1.81 -42.65
N ASP A 510 13.69 -2.44 -41.83
CA ASP A 510 14.59 -3.53 -42.25
C ASP A 510 13.83 -4.80 -42.68
N LYS A 511 12.62 -5.01 -42.17
CA LYS A 511 11.74 -6.11 -42.62
C LYS A 511 11.05 -5.84 -43.95
N LYS A 512 10.97 -4.59 -44.40
CA LYS A 512 10.35 -4.21 -45.69
C LYS A 512 11.36 -4.11 -46.84
N THR A 513 12.65 -4.04 -46.54
CA THR A 513 13.73 -4.03 -47.53
C THR A 513 14.34 -5.41 -47.80
N SER A 514 13.95 -6.45 -47.04
CA SER A 514 14.39 -7.84 -47.22
C SER A 514 13.33 -8.76 -47.87
N GLY A 515 12.41 -8.20 -48.66
CA GLY A 515 11.36 -8.92 -49.37
C GLY A 515 11.60 -9.02 -50.86
#